data_AF-A0A453PVB6-F1
#
_entry.id   AF-A0A453PVB6-F1
#
_cell.length_a   1.000
_cell.length_b   1.000
_cell.length_c   1.000
_cell.angle_alpha   90.00
_cell.angle_beta   90.00
_cell.angle_gamma   90.00
#
_symmetry.space_group_name_H-M   'P 1'
#
loop_
_entity.id
_entity.type
_entity.pdbx_description
1 polymer ?
#
loop_
_entity_poly.entity_id
_entity_poly.type
_entity_poly.pdbx_seq_one_letter_code
_entity_poly.pdbx_strand_id
1 'polypeptide(L)'
;MMAKMGYREGMGLGVSGQGMLDPIPVKVLPAKQSLDHAVAATTGEDGRSIHRNKDKKRSRGGQRKRDRKFAELARAAKAEEAERSVFSFMNSQLVSQDATEGSSAAKARKESPSGQANGHPKKEDNRRSLLAYDDEVKELRSQVGRLEEMVQRNRKDKAVHDAASRKLEQTRKALADAEATHTSATNAVARKEKEKKWLKF
;
A
#
# COMPACT_ATOMS: atom_id res chain seq x y z
N MET A 1 14.55 -19.36 39.19
CA MET A 1 14.51 -18.81 37.81
C MET A 1 14.97 -19.83 36.78
N MET A 2 16.14 -20.47 36.95
CA MET A 2 16.68 -21.48 36.03
C MET A 2 15.79 -22.72 35.86
N ALA A 3 15.14 -23.19 36.93
CA ALA A 3 14.19 -24.30 36.86
C ALA A 3 13.02 -24.04 35.89
N LYS A 4 12.56 -22.78 35.76
CA LYS A 4 11.50 -22.40 34.80
C LYS A 4 11.97 -22.44 33.34
N MET A 5 13.29 -22.39 33.11
CA MET A 5 13.91 -22.50 31.79
C MET A 5 14.37 -23.94 31.48
N GLY A 6 13.95 -24.92 32.28
CA GLY A 6 14.25 -26.35 32.06
C GLY A 6 15.53 -26.86 32.72
N TYR A 7 16.15 -26.09 33.62
CA TYR A 7 17.32 -26.58 34.37
C TYR A 7 16.93 -27.68 35.36
N ARG A 8 17.64 -28.80 35.32
CA ARG A 8 17.58 -29.91 36.29
C ARG A 8 18.99 -30.19 36.78
N GLU A 9 19.14 -30.46 38.07
CA GLU A 9 20.44 -30.77 38.67
C GLU A 9 21.06 -32.00 37.99
N GLY A 10 22.31 -31.88 37.55
CA GLY A 10 23.03 -32.91 36.79
C GLY A 10 22.74 -32.95 35.28
N MET A 11 21.90 -32.04 34.76
CA MET A 11 21.57 -31.93 33.34
C MET A 11 21.85 -30.51 32.81
N GLY A 12 22.12 -30.39 31.52
CA GLY A 12 22.26 -29.12 30.82
C GLY A 12 20.93 -28.38 30.64
N LEU A 13 21.01 -27.08 30.37
CA LEU A 13 19.83 -26.25 30.12
C LEU A 13 19.22 -26.56 28.74
N GLY A 14 17.90 -26.72 28.67
CA GLY A 14 17.17 -26.98 27.43
C GLY A 14 16.24 -28.19 27.52
N VAL A 15 15.44 -28.40 26.48
CA VAL A 15 14.37 -29.42 26.47
C VAL A 15 14.92 -30.85 26.61
N SER A 16 16.10 -31.13 26.04
CA SER A 16 16.75 -32.45 26.10
C SER A 16 17.62 -32.68 27.33
N GLY A 17 17.88 -31.65 28.15
CA GLY A 17 18.75 -31.79 29.33
C GLY A 17 20.22 -32.09 29.03
N GLN A 18 20.66 -32.10 27.77
CA GLN A 18 22.06 -32.33 27.40
C GLN A 18 22.91 -31.05 27.42
N GLY A 19 22.26 -29.88 27.33
CA GLY A 19 22.97 -28.62 27.12
C GLY A 19 23.58 -28.51 25.72
N MET A 20 24.59 -27.66 25.58
CA MET A 20 25.29 -27.45 24.32
C MET A 20 26.42 -28.49 24.19
N LEU A 21 26.22 -29.50 23.34
CA LEU A 21 27.22 -30.55 23.08
C LEU A 21 28.28 -30.09 22.07
N ASP A 22 27.86 -29.31 21.07
CA ASP A 22 28.75 -28.82 20.01
C ASP A 22 29.26 -27.42 20.35
N PRO A 23 30.58 -27.18 20.37
CA PRO A 23 31.13 -25.86 20.65
C PRO A 23 30.74 -24.88 19.53
N ILE A 24 30.32 -23.67 19.91
CA ILE A 24 30.03 -22.61 18.94
C ILE A 24 31.36 -22.15 18.31
N PRO A 25 31.50 -22.25 16.97
CA PRO A 25 32.70 -21.75 16.30
C PRO A 25 32.75 -20.22 16.41
N VAL A 26 33.81 -19.70 17.04
CA VAL A 26 34.01 -18.24 17.17
C VAL A 26 34.91 -17.75 16.06
N LYS A 27 34.45 -16.74 15.31
CA LYS A 27 35.25 -16.04 14.30
C LYS A 27 35.69 -14.68 14.84
N VAL A 28 36.99 -14.51 15.06
CA VAL A 28 37.56 -13.24 15.53
C VAL A 28 37.61 -12.26 14.36
N LEU A 29 37.00 -11.09 14.53
CA LEU A 29 37.09 -10.00 13.56
C LEU A 29 38.39 -9.21 13.76
N PRO A 30 38.96 -8.63 12.69
CA PRO A 30 40.06 -7.69 12.79
C PRO A 30 39.77 -6.54 13.76
N ALA A 31 40.82 -6.00 14.38
CA ALA A 31 40.70 -4.84 15.25
C ALA A 31 40.01 -3.68 14.53
N LYS A 32 39.12 -2.97 15.25
CA LYS A 32 38.29 -1.86 14.75
C LYS A 32 37.16 -2.25 13.78
N GLN A 33 36.83 -3.54 13.64
CA GLN A 33 35.61 -3.97 12.92
C GLN A 33 34.48 -4.30 13.90
N SER A 34 33.29 -3.76 13.65
CA SER A 34 32.09 -4.06 14.43
C SER A 34 31.41 -5.34 13.95
N LEU A 35 30.57 -5.92 14.81
CA LEU A 35 29.77 -7.10 14.50
C LEU A 35 28.83 -6.87 13.31
N ASP A 36 28.40 -5.62 13.09
CA ASP A 36 27.58 -5.21 11.94
C ASP A 36 28.24 -5.56 10.59
N HIS A 37 29.57 -5.46 10.52
CA HIS A 37 30.31 -5.81 9.30
C HIS A 37 30.29 -7.32 9.02
N ALA A 38 30.24 -8.15 10.06
CA ALA A 38 30.09 -9.59 9.90
C ALA A 38 28.67 -9.96 9.44
N VAL A 39 27.65 -9.33 10.02
CA VAL A 39 26.25 -9.56 9.64
C VAL A 39 26.00 -9.16 8.19
N ALA A 40 26.52 -8.01 7.75
CA ALA A 40 26.40 -7.55 6.37
C ALA A 40 27.09 -8.51 5.37
N ALA A 41 28.13 -9.23 5.78
CA ALA A 41 28.80 -10.22 4.96
C ALA A 41 28.03 -11.55 4.87
N THR A 42 27.24 -11.91 5.89
CA THR A 42 26.48 -13.17 5.94
C THR A 42 25.07 -13.05 5.38
N THR A 43 24.44 -11.87 5.45
CA THR A 43 23.08 -11.64 4.92
C THR A 43 23.06 -11.36 3.40
N GLY A 44 24.19 -11.54 2.72
CA GLY A 44 24.34 -11.37 1.27
C GLY A 44 23.72 -12.48 0.41
N GLU A 45 22.73 -13.22 0.92
CA GLU A 45 22.04 -14.32 0.22
C GLU A 45 20.59 -14.00 -0.16
N ASP A 46 20.29 -12.73 -0.46
CA ASP A 46 19.40 -12.39 -1.58
C ASP A 46 20.23 -11.95 -2.79
N GLY A 47 21.15 -12.84 -3.21
CA GLY A 47 21.35 -13.16 -4.62
C GLY A 47 21.89 -12.08 -5.57
N ARG A 48 22.61 -11.06 -5.10
CA ARG A 48 23.44 -10.27 -6.03
C ARG A 48 24.79 -9.91 -5.42
N SER A 49 25.76 -10.74 -5.79
CA SER A 49 27.18 -10.49 -5.57
C SER A 49 27.55 -9.08 -6.02
N ILE A 50 28.10 -8.31 -5.08
CA ILE A 50 29.03 -7.23 -5.40
C ILE A 50 30.32 -7.90 -5.84
N HIS A 51 30.27 -8.56 -7.00
CA HIS A 51 31.47 -8.60 -7.81
C HIS A 51 31.77 -7.15 -8.16
N ARG A 52 32.91 -6.69 -7.65
CA ARG A 52 33.77 -5.64 -8.20
C ARG A 52 33.53 -5.51 -9.70
N ASN A 53 32.58 -4.66 -10.09
CA ASN A 53 32.46 -4.24 -11.47
C ASN A 53 33.55 -3.20 -11.66
N LYS A 54 34.73 -3.69 -12.06
CA LYS A 54 35.72 -2.99 -12.87
C LYS A 54 35.05 -1.88 -13.70
N ASP A 55 35.48 -0.65 -13.49
CA ASP A 55 35.57 0.42 -14.48
C ASP A 55 34.53 0.41 -15.61
N LYS A 56 33.25 0.54 -15.27
CA LYS A 56 32.26 0.96 -16.27
C LYS A 56 32.36 2.48 -16.39
N LYS A 57 33.11 2.94 -17.40
CA LYS A 57 33.09 4.34 -17.89
C LYS A 57 31.62 4.72 -18.17
N ARG A 58 30.96 5.28 -17.16
CA ARG A 58 29.60 5.78 -17.27
C ARG A 58 29.66 7.05 -18.13
N SER A 59 29.10 6.96 -19.33
CA SER A 59 28.87 8.10 -20.21
C SER A 59 28.29 9.28 -19.43
N ARG A 60 28.99 10.41 -19.50
CA ARG A 60 28.77 11.65 -18.74
C ARG A 60 27.42 12.34 -19.02
N GLY A 61 26.59 11.79 -19.92
CA GLY A 61 25.30 12.35 -20.32
C GLY A 61 24.05 11.65 -19.79
N GLY A 62 24.16 10.43 -19.23
CA GLY A 62 23.00 9.61 -18.87
C GLY A 62 22.50 9.74 -17.42
N GLN A 63 23.32 10.27 -16.50
CA GLN A 63 22.91 10.50 -15.11
C GLN A 63 21.96 11.69 -15.02
N ARG A 64 22.32 12.84 -15.60
CA ARG A 64 21.50 14.07 -15.54
C ARG A 64 20.08 13.89 -16.07
N LYS A 65 19.88 13.05 -17.11
CA LYS A 65 18.53 12.72 -17.61
C LYS A 65 17.74 11.81 -16.68
N ARG A 66 18.40 10.88 -15.98
CA ARG A 66 17.73 10.02 -14.98
C ARG A 66 17.40 10.81 -13.73
N ASP A 67 18.36 11.58 -13.23
CA ASP A 67 18.19 12.41 -12.03
C ASP A 67 17.10 13.47 -12.23
N ARG A 68 16.98 14.05 -13.44
CA ARG A 68 15.89 14.96 -13.80
C ARG A 68 14.51 14.26 -13.73
N LYS A 69 14.39 13.03 -14.24
CA LYS A 69 13.14 12.26 -14.16
C LYS A 69 12.76 11.93 -12.72
N PHE A 70 13.73 11.52 -11.90
CA PHE A 70 13.49 11.25 -10.48
C PHE A 70 13.12 12.51 -9.71
N ALA A 71 13.74 13.66 -10.01
CA ALA A 71 13.41 14.94 -9.40
C ALA A 71 12.01 15.44 -9.80
N GLU A 72 11.60 15.26 -11.06
CA GLU A 72 10.26 15.60 -11.53
C GLU A 72 9.19 14.72 -10.86
N LEU A 73 9.43 13.41 -10.72
CA LEU A 73 8.54 12.51 -9.97
C LEU A 73 8.45 12.87 -8.48
N ALA A 74 9.58 13.20 -7.85
CA ALA A 74 9.59 13.63 -6.45
C ALA A 74 8.87 14.97 -6.24
N ARG A 75 8.94 15.90 -7.20
CA ARG A 75 8.18 17.15 -7.17
C ARG A 75 6.69 16.92 -7.39
N ALA A 76 6.31 16.03 -8.30
CA ALA A 76 4.91 15.68 -8.54
C ALA A 76 4.27 15.03 -7.30
N ALA A 77 4.98 14.11 -6.62
CA ALA A 77 4.51 13.51 -5.38
C ALA A 77 4.32 14.54 -4.26
N LYS A 78 5.27 15.48 -4.10
CA LYS A 78 5.13 16.58 -3.11
C LYS A 78 4.02 17.57 -3.46
N ALA A 79 3.75 17.79 -4.75
CA ALA A 79 2.63 18.63 -5.18
C ALA A 79 1.29 17.94 -4.86
N GLU A 80 1.17 16.64 -5.11
CA GLU A 80 -0.03 15.86 -4.74
C GLU A 80 -0.25 15.83 -3.21
N GLU A 81 0.83 15.73 -2.42
CA GLU A 81 0.76 15.82 -0.95
C GLU A 81 0.37 17.22 -0.47
N ALA A 82 0.85 18.29 -1.14
CA ALA A 82 0.46 19.66 -0.86
C ALA A 82 -1.01 19.95 -1.25
N GLU A 83 -1.50 19.37 -2.35
CA GLU A 83 -2.93 19.40 -2.74
C GLU A 83 -3.82 18.62 -1.76
N ARG A 84 -3.28 17.59 -1.09
CA ARG A 84 -3.95 16.85 -0.01
C ARG A 84 -3.78 17.47 1.39
N SER A 85 -3.06 18.58 1.50
CA SER A 85 -2.78 19.22 2.79
C SER A 85 -4.02 19.94 3.35
N VAL A 86 -4.14 20.02 4.67
CA VAL A 86 -5.22 20.78 5.33
C VAL A 86 -5.24 22.25 4.88
N PHE A 87 -4.07 22.80 4.49
CA PHE A 87 -3.96 24.17 3.99
C PHE A 87 -4.54 24.36 2.58
N SER A 88 -4.43 23.38 1.68
CA SER A 88 -5.10 23.49 0.36
C SER A 88 -6.62 23.45 0.53
N PHE A 89 -7.12 22.63 1.46
CA PHE A 89 -8.54 22.59 1.83
C PHE A 89 -9.03 23.94 2.38
N MET A 90 -8.31 24.52 3.36
CA MET A 90 -8.64 25.84 3.89
C MET A 90 -8.57 26.93 2.81
N ASN A 91 -7.55 26.91 1.96
CA ASN A 91 -7.43 27.88 0.87
C ASN A 91 -8.56 27.74 -0.15
N SER A 92 -9.00 26.51 -0.45
CA SER A 92 -10.14 26.28 -1.34
C SER A 92 -11.45 26.82 -0.77
N GLN A 93 -11.64 26.73 0.55
CA GLN A 93 -12.82 27.29 1.23
C GLN A 93 -12.80 28.82 1.28
N LEU A 94 -11.63 29.43 1.53
CA LEU A 94 -11.47 30.89 1.53
C LEU A 94 -11.67 31.49 0.13
N VAL A 95 -11.09 30.88 -0.90
CA VAL A 95 -11.26 31.32 -2.30
C VAL A 95 -12.72 31.14 -2.77
N SER A 96 -13.43 30.13 -2.26
CA SER A 96 -14.85 29.91 -2.58
C SER A 96 -15.78 30.91 -1.87
N GLN A 97 -15.38 31.50 -0.73
CA GLN A 97 -16.14 32.54 -0.05
C GLN A 97 -16.00 33.92 -0.73
N ASP A 98 -14.85 34.22 -1.33
CA ASP A 98 -14.65 35.47 -2.09
C ASP A 98 -15.42 35.49 -3.42
N ALA A 99 -15.86 34.33 -3.94
CA ALA A 99 -16.66 34.24 -5.15
C ALA A 99 -18.17 34.48 -4.92
N THR A 100 -18.63 34.58 -3.65
CA THR A 100 -20.05 34.80 -3.33
C THR A 100 -20.45 36.26 -3.13
N GLU A 101 -19.50 37.20 -3.14
CA GLU A 101 -19.79 38.64 -3.11
C GLU A 101 -19.04 39.41 -4.20
N GLY A 102 -19.46 39.25 -5.46
CA GLY A 102 -18.85 40.04 -6.54
C GLY A 102 -19.28 39.65 -7.96
N SER A 103 -20.38 40.23 -8.41
CA SER A 103 -20.72 40.61 -9.80
C SER A 103 -20.20 39.76 -10.98
N SER A 104 -21.18 39.22 -11.71
CA SER A 104 -21.29 39.05 -13.16
C SER A 104 -20.11 39.35 -14.11
N ALA A 105 -19.96 38.39 -15.04
CA ALA A 105 -19.53 38.51 -16.44
C ALA A 105 -18.01 38.55 -16.76
N ALA A 106 -17.48 37.39 -17.18
CA ALA A 106 -16.82 37.26 -18.48
C ALA A 106 -16.68 35.79 -18.91
N LYS A 107 -16.99 35.56 -20.19
CA LYS A 107 -17.02 34.30 -20.92
C LYS A 107 -15.67 33.56 -20.93
N ALA A 108 -15.73 32.22 -20.90
CA ALA A 108 -14.97 31.41 -21.85
C ALA A 108 -15.72 30.13 -22.18
N ARG A 109 -16.28 30.07 -23.39
CA ARG A 109 -16.72 28.85 -24.04
C ARG A 109 -15.53 27.89 -24.16
N LYS A 110 -15.72 26.64 -23.78
CA LYS A 110 -15.00 25.48 -24.33
C LYS A 110 -15.90 24.27 -24.11
N GLU A 111 -16.91 24.08 -24.96
CA GLU A 111 -16.80 23.16 -26.09
C GLU A 111 -16.14 21.85 -25.65
N SER A 112 -16.99 20.87 -25.38
CA SER A 112 -16.65 19.46 -25.35
C SER A 112 -15.75 19.11 -26.54
N PRO A 113 -14.68 18.33 -26.37
CA PRO A 113 -14.33 17.38 -27.39
C PRO A 113 -15.11 16.11 -27.05
N SER A 114 -16.26 15.95 -27.70
CA SER A 114 -16.69 14.63 -28.16
C SER A 114 -15.62 14.11 -29.13
N GLY A 115 -14.50 13.68 -28.56
CA GLY A 115 -13.36 13.11 -29.26
C GLY A 115 -13.60 11.62 -29.40
N GLN A 116 -14.22 11.26 -30.52
CA GLN A 116 -14.24 9.92 -31.08
C GLN A 116 -12.80 9.58 -31.48
N ALA A 117 -11.98 9.19 -30.51
CA ALA A 117 -10.66 8.63 -30.75
C ALA A 117 -10.82 7.11 -30.93
N ASN A 118 -10.87 6.69 -32.19
CA ASN A 118 -10.58 5.32 -32.57
C ASN A 118 -9.19 4.95 -32.05
N GLY A 119 -9.18 4.16 -30.98
CA GLY A 119 -7.99 3.59 -30.38
C GLY A 119 -8.44 2.66 -29.27
N HIS A 120 -8.12 1.37 -29.38
CA HIS A 120 -8.24 0.41 -28.30
C HIS A 120 -7.19 0.76 -27.22
N PRO A 121 -7.59 1.34 -26.06
CA PRO A 121 -6.98 0.89 -24.79
C PRO A 121 -7.95 0.79 -23.59
N LYS A 122 -9.27 0.97 -23.73
CA LYS A 122 -10.20 0.96 -22.57
C LYS A 122 -10.39 -0.39 -21.86
N LYS A 123 -9.93 -1.51 -22.44
CA LYS A 123 -10.17 -2.85 -21.86
C LYS A 123 -9.28 -3.10 -20.63
N GLU A 124 -8.06 -2.58 -20.64
CA GLU A 124 -7.12 -2.74 -19.52
C GLU A 124 -7.56 -1.92 -18.31
N ASP A 125 -8.03 -0.69 -18.54
CA ASP A 125 -8.51 0.19 -17.47
C ASP A 125 -9.74 -0.39 -16.76
N ASN A 126 -10.70 -0.96 -17.52
CA ASN A 126 -11.89 -1.60 -16.92
C ASN A 126 -11.53 -2.87 -16.13
N ARG A 127 -10.52 -3.65 -16.57
CA ARG A 127 -10.10 -4.85 -15.85
C ARG A 127 -9.34 -4.48 -14.58
N ARG A 128 -8.47 -3.46 -14.65
CA ARG A 128 -7.76 -2.93 -13.47
C ARG A 128 -8.72 -2.30 -12.47
N SER A 129 -9.76 -1.60 -12.92
CA SER A 129 -10.79 -1.06 -12.02
C SER A 129 -11.61 -2.15 -11.35
N LEU A 130 -11.99 -3.22 -12.06
CA LEU A 130 -12.68 -4.36 -11.43
C LEU A 130 -11.83 -5.03 -10.35
N LEU A 131 -10.53 -5.24 -10.62
CA LEU A 131 -9.60 -5.78 -9.63
C LEU A 131 -9.45 -4.87 -8.41
N ALA A 132 -9.44 -3.55 -8.60
CA ALA A 132 -9.40 -2.60 -7.49
C ALA A 132 -10.65 -2.71 -6.59
N TYR A 133 -11.84 -2.84 -7.18
CA TYR A 133 -13.08 -3.08 -6.42
C TYR A 133 -13.05 -4.44 -5.70
N ASP A 134 -12.54 -5.49 -6.34
CA ASP A 134 -12.39 -6.81 -5.71
C ASP A 134 -11.45 -6.75 -4.49
N ASP A 135 -10.35 -6.01 -4.60
CA ASP A 135 -9.39 -5.87 -3.50
C ASP A 135 -9.96 -5.01 -2.36
N GLU A 136 -10.73 -3.96 -2.67
CA GLU A 136 -11.47 -3.17 -1.68
C GLU A 136 -12.50 -4.04 -0.92
N VAL A 137 -13.27 -4.86 -1.62
CA VAL A 137 -14.23 -5.79 -0.99
C VAL A 137 -13.52 -6.82 -0.11
N LYS A 138 -12.38 -7.37 -0.54
CA LYS A 138 -11.57 -8.29 0.28
C LYS A 138 -11.03 -7.62 1.54
N GLU A 139 -10.58 -6.37 1.42
CA GLU A 139 -10.08 -5.61 2.56
C GLU A 139 -11.19 -5.37 3.58
N LEU A 140 -12.36 -4.89 3.13
CA LEU A 140 -13.53 -4.66 3.99
C LEU A 140 -13.98 -5.96 4.68
N ARG A 141 -14.02 -7.09 3.98
CA ARG A 141 -14.30 -8.41 4.57
C ARG A 141 -13.29 -8.79 5.66
N SER A 142 -12.01 -8.54 5.42
CA SER A 142 -10.93 -8.80 6.39
C SER A 142 -11.02 -7.87 7.60
N GLN A 143 -11.49 -6.63 7.42
CA GLN A 143 -11.73 -5.70 8.52
C GLN A 143 -12.96 -6.11 9.34
N VAL A 144 -14.03 -6.57 8.70
CA VAL A 144 -15.22 -7.12 9.39
C VAL A 144 -14.82 -8.29 10.28
N GLY A 145 -14.05 -9.25 9.78
CA GLY A 145 -13.59 -10.40 10.59
C GLY A 145 -12.75 -9.97 11.80
N ARG A 146 -11.85 -8.97 11.63
CA ARG A 146 -11.07 -8.40 12.73
C ARG A 146 -11.94 -7.71 13.78
N LEU A 147 -12.95 -6.95 13.35
CA LEU A 147 -13.88 -6.26 14.25
C LEU A 147 -14.81 -7.24 14.97
N GLU A 148 -15.28 -8.28 14.28
CA GLU A 148 -16.05 -9.37 14.88
C GLU A 148 -15.26 -10.07 15.98
N GLU A 149 -13.99 -10.40 15.73
CA GLU A 149 -13.12 -10.98 16.73
C GLU A 149 -12.88 -10.02 17.92
N MET A 150 -12.71 -8.73 17.65
CA MET A 150 -12.55 -7.71 18.69
C MET A 150 -13.81 -7.59 19.57
N VAL A 151 -15.00 -7.64 18.97
CA VAL A 151 -16.28 -7.66 19.69
C VAL A 151 -16.39 -8.92 20.55
N GLN A 152 -16.01 -10.09 20.02
CA GLN A 152 -16.06 -11.35 20.76
C GLN A 152 -15.09 -11.39 21.95
N ARG A 153 -13.86 -10.91 21.76
CA ARG A 153 -12.83 -10.85 22.83
C ARG A 153 -13.20 -9.86 23.93
N ASN A 154 -13.81 -8.73 23.56
CA ASN A 154 -14.11 -7.64 24.50
C ASN A 154 -15.54 -7.65 25.05
N ARG A 155 -16.26 -8.77 25.01
CA ARG A 155 -17.65 -8.90 25.52
C ARG A 155 -17.87 -8.42 26.96
N LYS A 156 -16.81 -8.44 27.78
CA LYS A 156 -16.86 -8.03 29.20
C LYS A 156 -16.62 -6.53 29.40
N ASP A 157 -16.02 -5.86 28.42
CA ASP A 157 -15.78 -4.41 28.45
C ASP A 157 -16.84 -3.70 27.60
N LYS A 158 -17.84 -3.12 28.27
CA LYS A 158 -18.98 -2.48 27.61
C LYS A 158 -18.58 -1.35 26.66
N ALA A 159 -17.63 -0.49 27.07
CA ALA A 159 -17.27 0.67 26.27
C ALA A 159 -16.58 0.25 24.98
N VAL A 160 -15.65 -0.71 25.07
CA VAL A 160 -14.93 -1.22 23.91
C VAL A 160 -15.83 -2.08 23.03
N HIS A 161 -16.69 -2.91 23.62
CA HIS A 161 -17.67 -3.71 22.90
C HIS A 161 -18.63 -2.83 22.08
N ASP A 162 -19.18 -1.77 22.67
CA ASP A 162 -20.15 -0.89 22.02
C ASP A 162 -19.49 -0.03 20.93
N ALA A 163 -18.25 0.42 21.13
CA ALA A 163 -17.49 1.10 20.09
C ALA A 163 -17.16 0.15 18.93
N ALA A 164 -16.74 -1.08 19.24
CA ALA A 164 -16.41 -2.10 18.24
C ALA A 164 -17.64 -2.55 17.44
N SER A 165 -18.80 -2.74 18.09
CA SER A 165 -20.04 -3.14 17.44
C SER A 165 -20.56 -2.05 16.50
N ARG A 166 -20.52 -0.77 16.90
CA ARG A 166 -20.86 0.36 16.02
C ARG A 166 -19.95 0.41 14.79
N LYS A 167 -18.64 0.24 14.99
CA LYS A 167 -17.68 0.24 13.87
C LYS A 167 -17.89 -0.95 12.95
N LEU A 168 -18.22 -2.11 13.51
CA LEU A 168 -18.56 -3.33 12.77
C LEU A 168 -19.79 -3.08 11.87
N GLU A 169 -20.86 -2.51 12.41
CA GLU A 169 -22.05 -2.15 11.63
C GLU A 169 -21.74 -1.15 10.51
N GLN A 170 -20.93 -0.13 10.78
CA GLN A 170 -20.48 0.82 9.76
C GLN A 170 -19.69 0.12 8.64
N THR A 171 -18.74 -0.77 8.98
CA THR A 171 -17.97 -1.52 7.98
C THR A 171 -18.83 -2.51 7.19
N ARG A 172 -19.86 -3.10 7.80
CA ARG A 172 -20.83 -3.95 7.08
C ARG A 172 -21.66 -3.14 6.07
N LYS A 173 -22.07 -1.93 6.42
CA LYS A 173 -22.75 -1.02 5.48
C LYS A 173 -21.83 -0.64 4.32
N ALA A 174 -20.58 -0.25 4.62
CA ALA A 174 -19.58 0.07 3.60
C ALA A 174 -19.29 -1.12 2.67
N LEU A 175 -19.25 -2.34 3.21
CA LEU A 175 -19.11 -3.57 2.43
C LEU A 175 -20.29 -3.75 1.47
N ALA A 176 -21.53 -3.56 1.94
CA ALA A 176 -22.71 -3.67 1.09
C ALA A 176 -22.70 -2.62 -0.04
N ASP A 177 -22.28 -1.38 0.25
CA ASP A 177 -22.15 -0.31 -0.75
C ASP A 177 -21.04 -0.63 -1.77
N ALA A 178 -19.89 -1.15 -1.31
CA ALA A 178 -18.80 -1.61 -2.18
C ALA A 178 -19.23 -2.78 -3.07
N GLU A 179 -20.00 -3.73 -2.56
CA GLU A 179 -20.56 -4.82 -3.36
C GLU A 179 -21.60 -4.33 -4.38
N ALA A 180 -22.44 -3.35 -4.02
CA ALA A 180 -23.38 -2.72 -4.94
C ALA A 180 -22.66 -1.96 -6.07
N THR A 181 -21.60 -1.23 -5.75
CA THR A 181 -20.78 -0.55 -6.76
C THR A 181 -20.04 -1.56 -7.65
N HIS A 182 -19.45 -2.61 -7.08
CA HIS A 182 -18.80 -3.69 -7.84
C HIS A 182 -19.76 -4.41 -8.80
N THR A 183 -20.96 -4.77 -8.34
CA THR A 183 -21.97 -5.43 -9.18
C THR A 183 -22.46 -4.51 -10.29
N SER A 184 -22.70 -3.22 -10.00
CA SER A 184 -23.09 -2.25 -11.02
C SER A 184 -21.99 -2.03 -12.07
N ALA A 185 -20.72 -1.94 -11.66
CA ALA A 185 -19.56 -1.83 -12.55
C ALA A 185 -19.42 -3.07 -13.44
N THR A 186 -19.54 -4.26 -12.86
CA THR A 186 -19.50 -5.54 -13.59
C THR A 186 -20.62 -5.62 -14.62
N ASN A 187 -21.85 -5.26 -14.22
CA ASN A 187 -23.00 -5.23 -15.12
C ASN A 187 -22.82 -4.21 -16.25
N ALA A 188 -22.24 -3.04 -15.98
CA ALA A 188 -21.95 -2.02 -16.98
C ALA A 188 -20.89 -2.51 -18.00
N VAL A 189 -19.85 -3.21 -17.56
CA VAL A 189 -18.87 -3.84 -18.45
C VAL A 189 -19.54 -4.92 -19.31
N ALA A 190 -20.32 -5.80 -18.69
CA ALA A 190 -21.03 -6.87 -19.39
C ALA A 190 -22.02 -6.32 -20.44
N ARG A 191 -22.74 -5.23 -20.15
CA ARG A 191 -23.61 -4.54 -21.12
C ARG A 191 -22.82 -3.99 -22.31
N LYS A 192 -21.73 -3.27 -22.06
CA LYS A 192 -20.85 -2.75 -23.12
C LYS A 192 -20.28 -3.86 -23.99
N GLU A 193 -19.98 -5.03 -23.42
CA GLU A 193 -19.50 -6.18 -24.18
C GLU A 193 -20.60 -6.82 -25.04
N LYS A 194 -21.83 -6.91 -24.54
CA LYS A 194 -23.00 -7.36 -25.31
C LYS A 194 -23.31 -6.42 -26.47
N GLU A 195 -23.33 -5.11 -26.25
CA GLU A 195 -23.51 -4.11 -27.30
C GLU A 195 -22.45 -4.24 -28.39
N LYS A 196 -21.17 -4.33 -28.02
CA LYS A 196 -20.08 -4.56 -28.99
C LYS A 196 -20.22 -5.85 -29.77
N LYS A 197 -20.82 -6.89 -29.18
CA LYS A 197 -21.07 -8.16 -29.88
C LYS A 197 -22.18 -8.02 -30.92
N TRP A 198 -23.20 -7.21 -30.64
CA TRP A 198 -24.28 -6.91 -31.58
C TRP A 198 -23.84 -5.95 -32.69
N LEU A 199 -22.98 -4.96 -32.39
CA LEU A 199 -22.41 -4.02 -33.38
C LEU A 199 -21.35 -4.64 -34.32
N LYS A 200 -21.09 -5.95 -34.22
CA LYS A 200 -20.11 -6.67 -35.06
C LYS A 200 -20.74 -7.40 -36.26
N PHE A 201 -22.05 -7.32 -36.41
CA PHE A 201 -22.82 -7.83 -37.54
C PHE A 201 -23.61 -6.68 -38.17
#